data_AF-A0A2P6RAC0-F1
#
_entry.id   AF-A0A2P6RAC0-F1
#
_cell.length_a   1.000
_cell.length_b   1.000
_cell.length_c   1.000
_cell.angle_alpha   90.00
_cell.angle_beta   90.00
_cell.angle_gamma   90.00
#
_symmetry.space_group_name_H-M   'P 1'
#
loop_
_entity.id
_entity.type
_entity.pdbx_description
1 polymer ?
#
loop_
_entity_poly.entity_id
_entity_poly.type
_entity_poly.pdbx_seq_one_letter_code
_entity_poly.pdbx_strand_id
1 'polypeptide(L)'
;MVLGSFRTTPSYVAFNDTERLVGDAAFNQVIKNPINSVFGRLWPFKVIEGVDDKPMIVVSHEGQERQFAAEEISSMVLVKMREIAEEFLNSTAKNAVITVPAYFSDSQRQATRNAGEFAGLKVMRIINEPTAAAIAYGLQNKAGWYSKRYVMIFDLGGGTLDVSLLTISSGVFELKATAGDTHLGGEDFDNRMVDFCAAEFKRKHDLDVSGNSRALRRLRNA
;
A
#
# COMPACT_ATOMS: atom_id res chain seq x y z
N MET A 1 7.35 -9.20 -24.41
CA MET A 1 7.37 -8.56 -23.09
C MET A 1 6.55 -9.46 -22.19
N VAL A 2 7.17 -10.08 -21.17
CA VAL A 2 6.44 -10.99 -20.27
C VAL A 2 5.59 -10.10 -19.37
N LEU A 3 4.27 -10.09 -19.56
CA LEU A 3 3.35 -9.62 -18.53
C LEU A 3 3.71 -10.37 -17.25
N GLY A 4 4.23 -9.66 -16.25
CA GLY A 4 4.63 -10.25 -14.99
C GLY A 4 3.46 -11.04 -14.41
N SER A 5 3.71 -12.26 -13.96
CA SER A 5 2.73 -13.20 -13.40
C SER A 5 2.11 -12.74 -12.06
N PHE A 6 2.44 -11.53 -11.60
CA PHE A 6 2.03 -11.00 -10.32
C PHE A 6 0.71 -10.24 -10.45
N ARG A 7 -0.27 -10.64 -9.62
CA ARG A 7 -1.60 -9.99 -9.56
C ARG A 7 -1.62 -8.74 -8.68
N THR A 8 -0.48 -8.37 -8.11
CA THR A 8 -0.30 -7.23 -7.20
C THR A 8 1.05 -6.57 -7.49
N THR A 9 1.14 -5.24 -7.34
CA THR A 9 2.39 -4.48 -7.48
C THR A 9 2.74 -3.84 -6.13
N PRO A 10 3.98 -3.97 -5.63
CA PRO A 10 4.39 -3.35 -4.38
C PRO A 10 4.20 -1.83 -4.41
N SER A 11 3.67 -1.25 -3.32
CA SER A 11 3.53 0.21 -3.17
C SER A 11 4.85 0.86 -2.73
N TYR A 12 5.87 0.75 -3.58
CA TYR A 12 7.23 1.26 -3.36
C TYR A 12 7.58 2.26 -4.46
N VAL A 13 8.23 3.35 -4.07
CA VAL A 13 8.84 4.34 -4.99
C VAL A 13 10.28 4.54 -4.57
N ALA A 14 11.22 4.41 -5.50
CA ALA A 14 12.65 4.64 -5.23
C ALA A 14 13.23 5.67 -6.20
N PHE A 15 14.15 6.48 -5.71
CA PHE A 15 14.86 7.50 -6.49
C PHE A 15 16.34 7.15 -6.53
N ASN A 16 16.91 7.14 -7.74
CA ASN A 16 18.35 7.04 -7.94
C ASN A 16 18.85 8.25 -8.76
N ASP A 17 20.12 8.28 -9.16
CA ASP A 17 20.66 9.43 -9.87
C ASP A 17 20.16 9.61 -11.30
N THR A 18 19.51 8.59 -11.89
CA THR A 18 19.13 8.57 -13.30
C THR A 18 17.63 8.46 -13.54
N GLU A 19 16.91 7.83 -12.63
CA GLU A 19 15.52 7.48 -12.81
C GLU A 19 14.77 7.37 -11.48
N ARG A 20 13.44 7.41 -11.61
CA ARG A 20 12.49 7.05 -10.57
C ARG A 20 11.93 5.67 -10.86
N LEU A 21 12.01 4.79 -9.88
CA LEU A 21 11.53 3.43 -9.94
C LEU A 21 10.23 3.29 -9.13
N VAL A 22 9.33 2.44 -9.60
CA VAL A 22 8.05 2.17 -8.94
C VAL A 22 7.76 0.67 -8.99
N GLY A 23 7.12 0.14 -7.96
CA GLY A 23 6.71 -1.27 -7.91
C GLY A 23 7.89 -2.21 -7.61
N ASP A 24 7.93 -3.34 -8.30
CA ASP A 24 8.96 -4.37 -8.09
C ASP A 24 10.38 -3.83 -8.27
N ALA A 25 10.58 -2.92 -9.21
CA ALA A 25 11.89 -2.30 -9.44
C ALA A 25 12.37 -1.49 -8.23
N ALA A 26 11.45 -0.75 -7.58
CA ALA A 26 11.76 -0.01 -6.35
C ALA A 26 11.96 -0.96 -5.16
N PHE A 27 11.08 -1.95 -5.01
CA PHE A 27 11.17 -2.96 -3.95
C PHE A 27 12.52 -3.71 -3.96
N ASN A 28 13.02 -4.07 -5.15
CA ASN A 28 14.28 -4.79 -5.31
C ASN A 28 15.51 -3.94 -4.93
N GLN A 29 15.40 -2.61 -4.94
CA GLN A 29 16.52 -1.70 -4.66
C GLN A 29 16.54 -1.17 -3.22
N VAL A 30 15.47 -1.36 -2.45
CA VAL A 30 15.35 -0.84 -1.07
C VAL A 30 16.53 -1.21 -0.17
N ILE A 31 17.17 -2.36 -0.39
CA ILE A 31 18.36 -2.79 0.38
C ILE A 31 19.58 -1.91 0.09
N LYS A 32 19.76 -1.56 -1.19
CA LYS A 32 20.93 -0.80 -1.65
C LYS A 32 20.75 0.69 -1.41
N ASN A 33 19.52 1.17 -1.45
CA ASN A 33 19.20 2.59 -1.37
C ASN A 33 17.96 2.86 -0.47
N PRO A 34 18.02 2.50 0.82
CA PRO A 34 16.86 2.58 1.72
C PRO A 34 16.40 4.03 1.96
N ILE A 35 17.33 4.98 2.05
CA ILE A 35 17.04 6.39 2.36
C ILE A 35 16.27 7.12 1.25
N ASN A 36 16.36 6.63 0.00
CA ASN A 36 15.64 7.18 -1.15
C ASN A 36 14.57 6.21 -1.66
N SER A 37 14.19 5.24 -0.85
CA SER A 37 13.11 4.29 -1.15
C SER A 37 11.96 4.52 -0.18
N VAL A 38 10.86 5.04 -0.72
CA VAL A 38 9.65 5.43 0.01
C VAL A 38 8.64 4.29 -0.04
N PHE A 39 8.20 3.85 1.14
CA PHE A 39 7.22 2.78 1.35
C PHE A 39 6.57 2.92 2.73
N GLY A 40 5.55 2.10 3.01
CA GLY A 40 4.85 2.10 4.30
C GLY A 40 5.67 1.48 5.43
N ARG A 41 5.57 2.06 6.65
CA ARG A 41 6.23 1.66 7.92
C ARG A 41 7.78 1.71 7.92
N LEU A 42 8.36 1.80 9.12
CA LEU A 42 9.82 1.78 9.42
C LEU A 42 10.68 2.91 8.81
N TRP A 43 10.05 3.94 8.22
CA TRP A 43 10.60 5.11 7.53
C TRP A 43 12.13 5.31 7.61
N PRO A 44 12.92 4.63 6.74
CA PRO A 44 14.35 4.89 6.64
C PRO A 44 14.66 6.21 5.91
N PHE A 45 13.66 6.84 5.30
CA PHE A 45 13.74 8.10 4.58
C PHE A 45 13.40 9.29 5.49
N LYS A 46 13.94 10.46 5.14
CA LYS A 46 13.75 11.70 5.90
C LYS A 46 12.37 12.29 5.63
N VAL A 47 11.69 12.71 6.68
CA VAL A 47 10.45 13.48 6.62
C VAL A 47 10.69 14.81 7.35
N ILE A 48 10.29 15.92 6.72
CA ILE A 48 10.37 17.26 7.29
C ILE A 48 9.00 17.91 7.31
N GLU A 49 8.87 18.97 8.09
CA GLU A 49 7.70 19.84 8.10
C GLU A 49 7.72 20.75 6.86
N GLY A 50 6.59 20.79 6.15
CA GLY A 50 6.33 21.71 5.04
C GLY A 50 5.40 22.84 5.45
N VAL A 51 4.80 23.51 4.45
CA VAL A 51 3.80 24.55 4.69
C VAL A 51 2.59 23.96 5.41
N ASP A 52 2.06 24.68 6.41
CA ASP A 52 0.91 24.28 7.23
C ASP A 52 1.08 22.91 7.92
N ASP A 53 2.27 22.66 8.49
CA ASP A 53 2.65 21.40 9.16
C ASP A 53 2.54 20.15 8.28
N LYS A 54 2.45 20.31 6.96
CA LYS A 54 2.28 19.19 6.04
C LYS A 54 3.57 18.38 5.95
N PRO A 55 3.55 17.06 6.20
CA PRO A 55 4.76 16.24 6.15
C PRO A 55 5.27 16.11 4.70
N MET A 56 6.54 16.40 4.51
CA MET A 56 7.24 16.35 3.22
C MET A 56 8.34 15.29 3.28
N ILE A 57 8.30 14.37 2.31
CA ILE A 57 9.25 13.28 2.16
C ILE A 57 10.45 13.81 1.37
N VAL A 58 11.65 13.66 1.93
CA VAL A 58 12.89 14.18 1.37
C VAL A 58 13.70 13.04 0.76
N VAL A 59 14.05 13.18 -0.52
CA VAL A 59 14.86 12.21 -1.27
C VAL A 59 15.94 12.93 -2.09
N SER A 60 17.04 12.23 -2.38
CA SER A 60 18.05 12.68 -3.33
C SER A 60 17.76 12.06 -4.70
N HIS A 61 17.69 12.91 -5.72
CA HIS A 61 17.49 12.51 -7.11
C HIS A 61 18.32 13.40 -8.02
N GLU A 62 19.13 12.81 -8.91
CA GLU A 62 20.03 13.54 -9.82
C GLU A 62 20.99 14.49 -9.07
N GLY A 63 21.49 14.05 -7.89
CA GLY A 63 22.36 14.87 -7.04
C GLY A 63 21.68 16.07 -6.36
N GLN A 64 20.35 16.20 -6.43
CA GLN A 64 19.58 17.26 -5.79
C GLN A 64 18.60 16.72 -4.75
N GLU A 65 18.45 17.46 -3.66
CA GLU A 65 17.40 17.20 -2.68
C GLU A 65 16.04 17.60 -3.28
N ARG A 66 15.08 16.67 -3.26
CA ARG A 66 13.70 16.89 -3.68
C ARG A 66 12.75 16.57 -2.53
N GLN A 67 11.66 17.31 -2.47
CA GLN A 67 10.62 17.19 -1.45
C GLN A 67 9.32 16.80 -2.12
N PHE A 68 8.65 15.79 -1.59
CA PHE A 68 7.38 15.29 -2.10
C PHE A 68 6.36 15.15 -0.98
N ALA A 69 5.14 15.61 -1.23
CA ALA A 69 4.00 15.27 -0.40
C ALA A 69 3.62 13.79 -0.59
N ALA A 70 2.89 13.24 0.38
CA ALA A 70 2.46 11.84 0.35
C ALA A 70 1.59 11.52 -0.88
N GLU A 71 0.72 12.45 -1.31
CA GLU A 71 -0.09 12.28 -2.51
C GLU A 71 0.72 12.31 -3.81
N GLU A 72 1.87 13.00 -3.85
CA GLU A 72 2.76 12.99 -5.02
C GLU A 72 3.44 11.63 -5.14
N ILE A 73 3.95 11.06 -4.03
CA ILE A 73 4.47 9.69 -4.02
C ILE A 73 3.37 8.69 -4.41
N SER A 74 2.17 8.84 -3.84
CA SER A 74 1.03 7.96 -4.15
C SER A 74 0.63 8.05 -5.62
N SER A 75 0.72 9.24 -6.24
CA SER A 75 0.45 9.43 -7.67
C SER A 75 1.40 8.62 -8.54
N MET A 76 2.67 8.48 -8.14
CA MET A 76 3.66 7.70 -8.90
C MET A 76 3.29 6.22 -8.92
N VAL A 77 2.76 5.69 -7.81
CA VAL A 77 2.19 4.34 -7.75
C VAL A 77 0.95 4.22 -8.64
N LEU A 78 0.04 5.20 -8.60
CA LEU A 78 -1.17 5.20 -9.44
C LEU A 78 -0.87 5.32 -10.94
N VAL A 79 0.16 6.08 -11.32
CA VAL A 79 0.67 6.12 -12.71
C VAL A 79 1.11 4.72 -13.13
N LYS A 80 1.87 4.01 -12.28
CA LYS A 80 2.30 2.64 -12.60
C LYS A 80 1.12 1.68 -12.75
N MET A 81 0.11 1.78 -11.88
CA MET A 81 -1.10 0.97 -11.99
C MET A 81 -1.90 1.28 -13.26
N ARG A 82 -1.97 2.57 -13.65
CA ARG A 82 -2.58 2.98 -14.92
C ARG A 82 -1.84 2.36 -16.10
N GLU A 83 -0.52 2.48 -16.16
CA GLU A 83 0.31 1.88 -17.22
C GLU A 83 0.09 0.38 -17.36
N ILE A 84 0.06 -0.36 -16.23
CA ILE A 84 -0.22 -1.80 -16.22
C ILE A 84 -1.61 -2.10 -16.81
N ALA A 85 -2.62 -1.32 -16.41
CA ALA A 85 -3.98 -1.49 -16.93
C ALA A 85 -4.05 -1.15 -18.43
N GLU A 86 -3.36 -0.11 -18.89
CA GLU A 86 -3.33 0.32 -20.29
C GLU A 86 -2.63 -0.71 -21.18
N GLU A 87 -1.53 -1.30 -20.72
CA GLU A 87 -0.85 -2.40 -21.39
C GLU A 87 -1.76 -3.63 -21.50
N PHE A 88 -2.42 -4.01 -20.40
CA PHE A 88 -3.33 -5.16 -20.38
C PHE A 88 -4.55 -4.98 -21.30
N LEU A 89 -5.16 -3.79 -21.29
CA LEU A 89 -6.35 -3.48 -22.08
C LEU A 89 -6.04 -3.09 -23.53
N ASN A 90 -4.77 -2.79 -23.84
CA ASN A 90 -4.35 -2.16 -25.09
C ASN A 90 -5.18 -0.89 -25.40
N SER A 91 -5.45 -0.07 -24.37
CA SER A 91 -6.31 1.11 -24.44
C SER A 91 -6.00 2.09 -23.31
N THR A 92 -6.36 3.37 -23.47
CA THR A 92 -6.12 4.41 -22.46
C THR A 92 -7.11 4.31 -21.29
N ALA A 93 -6.59 4.29 -20.06
CA ALA A 93 -7.38 4.28 -18.85
C ALA A 93 -7.56 5.73 -18.33
N LYS A 94 -8.75 6.30 -18.54
CA LYS A 94 -9.02 7.72 -18.21
C LYS A 94 -9.71 7.93 -16.87
N ASN A 95 -10.48 6.95 -16.41
CA ASN A 95 -11.33 7.06 -15.23
C ASN A 95 -10.96 5.98 -14.23
N ALA A 96 -10.98 6.32 -12.94
CA ALA A 96 -10.71 5.36 -11.88
C ALA A 96 -11.68 5.54 -10.70
N VAL A 97 -11.95 4.43 -10.02
CA VAL A 97 -12.47 4.41 -8.65
C VAL A 97 -11.32 3.94 -7.78
N ILE A 98 -11.01 4.70 -6.73
CA ILE A 98 -9.88 4.41 -5.84
C ILE A 98 -10.45 4.05 -4.46
N THR A 99 -9.92 2.99 -3.86
CA THR A 99 -10.30 2.52 -2.53
C THR A 99 -9.45 3.20 -1.45
N VAL A 100 -10.02 3.42 -0.26
CA VAL A 100 -9.31 3.89 0.93
C VAL A 100 -9.83 3.16 2.19
N PRO A 101 -9.05 3.11 3.28
CA PRO A 101 -9.55 2.60 4.55
C PRO A 101 -10.81 3.34 5.02
N ALA A 102 -11.71 2.64 5.70
CA ALA A 102 -12.99 3.23 6.12
C ALA A 102 -12.81 4.41 7.10
N TYR A 103 -11.74 4.40 7.89
CA TYR A 103 -11.42 5.41 8.89
C TYR A 103 -10.74 6.66 8.33
N PHE A 104 -10.41 6.70 7.03
CA PHE A 104 -9.78 7.89 6.42
C PHE A 104 -10.64 9.14 6.59
N SER A 105 -10.01 10.22 7.06
CA SER A 105 -10.61 11.55 7.15
C SER A 105 -10.90 12.14 5.77
N ASP A 106 -11.67 13.23 5.73
CA ASP A 106 -11.93 13.97 4.49
C ASP A 106 -10.66 14.51 3.85
N SER A 107 -9.69 14.98 4.66
CA SER A 107 -8.40 15.46 4.16
C SER A 107 -7.58 14.34 3.52
N GLN A 108 -7.55 13.14 4.12
CA GLN A 108 -6.85 11.98 3.55
C GLN A 108 -7.54 11.48 2.27
N ARG A 109 -8.88 11.46 2.24
CA ARG A 109 -9.66 11.13 1.02
C ARG A 109 -9.37 12.11 -0.11
N GLN A 110 -9.28 13.40 0.21
CA GLN A 110 -8.94 14.43 -0.76
C GLN A 110 -7.48 14.27 -1.25
N ALA A 111 -6.53 13.97 -0.37
CA ALA A 111 -5.15 13.68 -0.76
C ALA A 111 -5.07 12.47 -1.72
N THR A 112 -5.80 11.38 -1.46
CA THR A 112 -5.86 10.22 -2.37
C THR A 112 -6.52 10.58 -3.71
N ARG A 113 -7.56 11.43 -3.71
CA ARG A 113 -8.16 11.94 -4.94
C ARG A 113 -7.14 12.76 -5.75
N ASN A 114 -6.43 13.68 -5.09
CA ASN A 114 -5.38 14.49 -5.73
C ASN A 114 -4.29 13.60 -6.33
N ALA A 115 -3.88 12.53 -5.63
CA ALA A 115 -2.93 11.56 -6.16
C ALA A 115 -3.42 10.92 -7.47
N GLY A 116 -4.72 10.59 -7.57
CA GLY A 116 -5.33 10.10 -8.81
C GLY A 116 -5.32 11.14 -9.92
N GLU A 117 -5.63 12.39 -9.60
CA GLU A 117 -5.60 13.51 -10.56
C GLU A 117 -4.18 13.79 -11.08
N PHE A 118 -3.18 13.79 -10.20
CA PHE A 118 -1.76 13.89 -10.56
C PHE A 118 -1.29 12.71 -11.41
N ALA A 119 -1.89 11.54 -11.23
CA ALA A 119 -1.68 10.38 -12.09
C ALA A 119 -2.42 10.46 -13.44
N GLY A 120 -3.07 11.59 -13.76
CA GLY A 120 -3.83 11.78 -15.00
C GLY A 120 -5.13 10.99 -15.07
N LEU A 121 -5.68 10.57 -13.92
CA LEU A 121 -6.95 9.85 -13.83
C LEU A 121 -8.07 10.78 -13.38
N LYS A 122 -9.21 10.69 -14.04
CA LYS A 122 -10.47 11.25 -13.50
C LYS A 122 -10.97 10.32 -12.39
N VAL A 123 -10.86 10.76 -11.15
CA VAL A 123 -11.32 10.00 -9.97
C VAL A 123 -12.85 10.09 -9.85
N MET A 124 -13.53 9.07 -10.36
CA MET A 124 -14.99 8.98 -10.36
C MET A 124 -15.57 8.91 -8.95
N ARG A 125 -14.91 8.14 -8.08
CA ARG A 125 -15.32 7.99 -6.68
C ARG A 125 -14.14 7.51 -5.84
N ILE A 126 -14.08 7.99 -4.60
CA ILE A 126 -13.32 7.35 -3.52
C ILE A 126 -14.30 6.46 -2.76
N ILE A 127 -14.03 5.17 -2.65
CA ILE A 127 -14.89 4.23 -1.92
C ILE A 127 -14.13 3.58 -0.76
N ASN A 128 -14.85 3.17 0.27
CA ASN A 128 -14.22 2.45 1.38
C ASN A 128 -13.83 1.04 0.93
N GLU A 129 -12.63 0.60 1.27
CA GLU A 129 -12.14 -0.77 1.08
C GLU A 129 -13.14 -1.85 1.52
N PRO A 130 -13.70 -1.81 2.76
CA PRO A 130 -14.71 -2.80 3.14
C PRO A 130 -15.97 -2.73 2.26
N THR A 131 -16.37 -1.55 1.79
CA THR A 131 -17.50 -1.46 0.85
C THR A 131 -17.14 -2.08 -0.51
N ALA A 132 -15.94 -1.84 -1.02
CA ALA A 132 -15.44 -2.44 -2.25
C ALA A 132 -15.39 -3.98 -2.16
N ALA A 133 -14.90 -4.52 -1.04
CA ALA A 133 -14.86 -5.95 -0.76
C ALA A 133 -16.27 -6.55 -0.69
N ALA A 134 -17.21 -5.87 -0.03
CA ALA A 134 -18.61 -6.30 0.04
C ALA A 134 -19.28 -6.37 -1.33
N ILE A 135 -19.00 -5.38 -2.20
CA ILE A 135 -19.45 -5.33 -3.59
C ILE A 135 -18.84 -6.48 -4.40
N ALA A 136 -17.52 -6.70 -4.27
CA ALA A 136 -16.80 -7.74 -5.00
C ALA A 136 -17.30 -9.15 -4.64
N TYR A 137 -17.65 -9.39 -3.38
CA TYR A 137 -18.23 -10.66 -2.94
C TYR A 137 -19.71 -10.85 -3.35
N GLY A 138 -20.27 -9.88 -4.08
CA GLY A 138 -21.62 -9.95 -4.65
C GLY A 138 -22.72 -9.88 -3.60
N LEU A 139 -22.44 -9.31 -2.43
CA LEU A 139 -23.39 -9.32 -1.31
C LEU A 139 -24.66 -8.52 -1.58
N GLN A 140 -24.62 -7.54 -2.51
CA GLN A 140 -25.84 -6.85 -2.94
C GLN A 140 -26.85 -7.76 -3.68
N ASN A 141 -26.37 -8.84 -4.30
CA ASN A 141 -27.12 -9.65 -5.27
C ASN A 141 -27.32 -11.10 -4.81
N LYS A 142 -27.00 -11.42 -3.55
CA LYS A 142 -27.23 -12.78 -3.03
C LYS A 142 -28.73 -13.04 -2.91
N ALA A 143 -29.23 -13.98 -3.72
CA ALA A 143 -30.60 -14.48 -3.65
C ALA A 143 -30.93 -14.91 -2.20
N GLY A 144 -32.11 -14.50 -1.70
CA GLY A 144 -32.54 -14.80 -0.32
C GLY A 144 -32.28 -13.70 0.72
N TRP A 145 -31.67 -12.58 0.32
CA TRP A 145 -31.43 -11.44 1.22
C TRP A 145 -32.57 -10.41 1.15
N TYR A 146 -33.75 -10.79 1.67
CA TYR A 146 -34.94 -9.93 1.73
C TYR A 146 -34.99 -9.02 2.95
N SER A 147 -34.04 -9.16 3.87
CA SER A 147 -33.98 -8.44 5.14
C SER A 147 -32.56 -7.93 5.40
N LYS A 148 -32.46 -6.87 6.20
CA LYS A 148 -31.20 -6.25 6.60
C LYS A 148 -30.25 -7.30 7.17
N ARG A 149 -29.05 -7.39 6.61
CA ARG A 149 -27.97 -8.27 7.07
C ARG A 149 -26.86 -7.46 7.70
N TYR A 150 -26.22 -8.05 8.70
CA TYR A 150 -24.97 -7.57 9.25
C TYR A 150 -23.85 -8.39 8.64
N VAL A 151 -22.83 -7.71 8.12
CA VAL A 151 -21.67 -8.31 7.47
C VAL A 151 -20.44 -7.74 8.12
N MET A 152 -19.62 -8.61 8.69
CA MET A 152 -18.31 -8.26 9.18
C MET A 152 -17.28 -8.52 8.08
N ILE A 153 -16.46 -7.52 7.82
CA ILE A 153 -15.30 -7.61 6.95
C ILE A 153 -14.08 -7.59 7.83
N PHE A 154 -13.23 -8.58 7.64
CA PHE A 154 -11.96 -8.73 8.30
C PHE A 154 -10.88 -8.63 7.21
N ASP A 155 -10.12 -7.55 7.24
CA ASP A 155 -9.06 -7.25 6.29
C ASP A 155 -7.73 -7.19 7.03
N LEU A 156 -6.89 -8.21 6.85
CA LEU A 156 -5.56 -8.29 7.44
C LEU A 156 -4.53 -8.22 6.32
N GLY A 157 -4.03 -7.01 6.10
CA GLY A 157 -3.07 -6.69 5.04
C GLY A 157 -1.62 -6.90 5.47
N GLY A 158 -0.71 -6.30 4.70
CA GLY A 158 0.73 -6.37 4.97
C GLY A 158 1.15 -5.62 6.23
N GLY A 159 0.48 -4.52 6.58
CA GLY A 159 0.85 -3.69 7.73
C GLY A 159 -0.32 -3.15 8.56
N THR A 160 -1.57 -3.44 8.17
CA THR A 160 -2.77 -3.01 8.89
C THR A 160 -3.76 -4.16 9.03
N LEU A 161 -4.51 -4.12 10.13
CA LEU A 161 -5.68 -4.93 10.39
C LEU A 161 -6.88 -4.00 10.49
N ASP A 162 -7.87 -4.21 9.62
CA ASP A 162 -9.11 -3.46 9.59
C ASP A 162 -10.31 -4.40 9.74
N VAL A 163 -11.16 -4.11 10.72
CA VAL A 163 -12.41 -4.84 10.97
C VAL A 163 -13.57 -3.87 10.83
N SER A 164 -14.48 -4.16 9.91
CA SER A 164 -15.64 -3.31 9.62
C SER A 164 -16.94 -4.08 9.72
N LEU A 165 -17.91 -3.55 10.45
CA LEU A 165 -19.27 -4.06 10.48
C LEU A 165 -20.15 -3.21 9.57
N LEU A 166 -20.69 -3.82 8.53
CA LEU A 166 -21.60 -3.21 7.57
C LEU A 166 -23.00 -3.76 7.78
N THR A 167 -24.01 -2.95 7.45
CA THR A 167 -25.34 -3.48 7.14
C THR A 167 -25.63 -3.36 5.67
N ILE A 168 -26.24 -4.42 5.13
CA ILE A 168 -26.63 -4.50 3.72
C ILE A 168 -28.14 -4.67 3.66
N SER A 169 -28.81 -3.76 2.96
CA SER A 169 -30.25 -3.80 2.75
C SER A 169 -30.59 -3.19 1.40
N SER A 170 -31.28 -3.94 0.53
CA SER A 170 -31.73 -3.45 -0.79
C SER A 170 -30.60 -2.82 -1.63
N GLY A 171 -29.39 -3.41 -1.58
CA GLY A 171 -28.21 -2.90 -2.29
C GLY A 171 -27.52 -1.69 -1.63
N VAL A 172 -28.03 -1.17 -0.52
CA VAL A 172 -27.40 -0.11 0.25
C VAL A 172 -26.45 -0.70 1.29
N PHE A 173 -25.21 -0.22 1.29
CA PHE A 173 -24.18 -0.55 2.27
C PHE A 173 -24.06 0.59 3.27
N GLU A 174 -24.23 0.30 4.55
CA GLU A 174 -24.11 1.28 5.62
C GLU A 174 -23.07 0.78 6.64
N LEU A 175 -22.03 1.58 6.89
CA LEU A 175 -21.02 1.28 7.90
C LEU A 175 -21.60 1.51 9.30
N LYS A 176 -21.49 0.50 10.16
CA LYS A 176 -21.97 0.54 11.55
C LYS A 176 -20.85 0.72 12.56
N ALA A 177 -19.73 0.07 12.33
CA ALA A 177 -18.56 0.20 13.16
C ALA A 177 -17.31 -0.13 12.34
N THR A 178 -16.20 0.49 12.72
CA THR A 178 -14.86 0.13 12.26
C THR A 178 -13.92 0.12 13.46
N ALA A 179 -13.05 -0.86 13.52
CA ALA A 179 -11.99 -1.04 14.51
C ALA A 179 -10.80 -1.71 13.82
N GLY A 180 -9.66 -1.78 14.47
CA GLY A 180 -8.48 -2.35 13.86
C GLY A 180 -7.20 -2.00 14.59
N ASP A 181 -6.09 -2.35 13.96
CA ASP A 181 -4.75 -1.97 14.36
C ASP A 181 -3.97 -1.54 13.12
N THR A 182 -3.63 -0.25 13.06
CA THR A 182 -2.87 0.36 11.95
C THR A 182 -1.40 -0.05 11.94
N HIS A 183 -1.00 -0.89 12.90
CA HIS A 183 0.34 -1.35 13.14
C HIS A 183 0.43 -2.88 13.32
N LEU A 184 -0.50 -3.63 12.71
CA LEU A 184 -0.47 -5.09 12.70
C LEU A 184 -0.73 -5.62 11.29
N GLY A 185 0.16 -6.46 10.77
CA GLY A 185 -0.06 -7.13 9.49
C GLY A 185 0.92 -8.26 9.20
N GLY A 186 0.96 -8.70 7.94
CA GLY A 186 1.88 -9.73 7.46
C GLY A 186 3.35 -9.47 7.79
N GLU A 187 3.79 -8.20 7.76
CA GLU A 187 5.16 -7.82 8.12
C GLU A 187 5.55 -8.20 9.55
N ASP A 188 4.59 -8.19 10.48
CA ASP A 188 4.81 -8.60 11.86
C ASP A 188 5.02 -10.11 11.98
N PHE A 189 4.33 -10.90 11.15
CA PHE A 189 4.56 -12.35 11.05
C PHE A 189 5.92 -12.64 10.44
N ASP A 190 6.30 -11.93 9.37
CA ASP A 190 7.61 -12.03 8.74
C ASP A 190 8.72 -11.69 9.75
N ASN A 191 8.55 -10.63 10.55
CA ASN A 191 9.50 -10.26 11.61
C ASN A 191 9.72 -11.40 12.59
N ARG A 192 8.64 -12.03 13.08
CA ARG A 192 8.74 -13.16 14.02
C ARG A 192 9.45 -14.37 13.41
N MET A 193 9.20 -14.64 12.13
CA MET A 193 9.90 -15.71 11.40
C MET A 193 11.38 -15.40 11.21
N VAL A 194 11.73 -14.16 10.87
CA VAL A 194 13.13 -13.71 10.75
C VAL A 194 13.87 -13.84 12.07
N ASP A 195 13.26 -13.39 13.17
CA ASP A 195 13.85 -13.49 14.51
C ASP A 195 14.10 -14.94 14.90
N PHE A 196 13.12 -15.82 14.67
CA PHE A 196 13.26 -17.26 14.91
C PHE A 196 14.39 -17.87 14.06
N CYS A 197 14.43 -17.58 12.75
CA CYS A 197 15.45 -18.08 11.85
C CYS A 197 16.85 -17.56 12.20
N ALA A 198 16.99 -16.31 12.62
CA ALA A 198 18.26 -15.74 13.07
C ALA A 198 18.75 -16.41 14.36
N ALA A 199 17.86 -16.67 15.31
CA ALA A 199 18.19 -17.40 16.54
C ALA A 199 18.59 -18.85 16.26
N GLU A 200 17.88 -19.55 15.38
CA GLU A 200 18.22 -20.91 14.96
C GLU A 200 19.55 -20.97 14.21
N PHE A 201 19.84 -19.97 13.36
CA PHE A 201 21.11 -19.88 12.65
C PHE A 201 22.27 -19.70 13.63
N LYS A 202 22.13 -18.79 14.61
CA LYS A 202 23.11 -18.61 15.69
C LYS A 202 23.33 -19.91 16.47
N ARG A 203 22.26 -20.62 16.82
CA ARG A 203 22.35 -21.89 17.55
C ARG A 203 23.06 -22.99 16.77
N LYS A 204 22.85 -23.09 15.45
CA LYS A 204 23.41 -24.15 14.60
C LYS A 204 24.83 -23.86 14.10
N HIS A 205 25.17 -22.59 13.91
CA HIS A 205 26.42 -22.18 13.26
C HIS A 205 27.32 -21.30 14.13
N ASP A 206 26.93 -21.00 15.37
CA ASP A 206 27.64 -20.13 16.31
C ASP A 206 27.98 -18.74 15.72
N LEU A 207 27.07 -18.22 14.89
CA LEU A 207 27.23 -16.94 14.21
C LEU A 207 25.97 -16.08 14.35
N ASP A 208 26.10 -14.93 15.00
CA ASP A 208 25.02 -13.97 15.15
C ASP A 208 24.89 -13.05 13.92
N VAL A 209 23.75 -13.14 13.24
CA VAL A 209 23.45 -12.36 12.04
C VAL A 209 22.55 -11.16 12.29
N SER A 210 22.10 -10.94 13.54
CA SER A 210 21.14 -9.88 13.91
C SER A 210 21.66 -8.46 13.62
N GLY A 211 22.97 -8.24 13.67
CA GLY A 211 23.58 -6.95 13.32
C GLY A 211 23.76 -6.73 11.81
N ASN A 212 23.50 -7.74 10.97
CA ASN A 212 23.75 -7.67 9.54
C ASN A 212 22.44 -7.47 8.76
N SER A 213 22.14 -6.22 8.42
CA SER A 213 20.92 -5.83 7.70
C SER A 213 20.73 -6.59 6.37
N ARG A 214 21.82 -6.86 5.64
CA ARG A 214 21.78 -7.64 4.40
C ARG A 214 21.42 -9.11 4.65
N ALA A 215 21.94 -9.71 5.74
CA ALA A 215 21.61 -11.08 6.12
C ALA A 215 20.15 -11.20 6.57
N LEU A 216 19.68 -10.28 7.43
CA LEU A 216 18.29 -10.26 7.91
C LEU A 216 17.29 -10.10 6.77
N ARG A 217 17.56 -9.26 5.77
CA ARG A 217 16.68 -9.13 4.60
C ARG A 217 16.69 -10.37 3.71
N ARG A 218 17.83 -11.05 3.58
CA ARG A 218 17.87 -12.36 2.89
C ARG A 218 17.02 -13.40 3.60
N LEU A 219 17.03 -13.41 4.94
CA LEU A 219 16.14 -14.28 5.72
C LEU A 219 14.67 -13.93 5.52
N ARG A 220 14.34 -12.63 5.42
CA ARG A 220 12.96 -12.18 5.17
C ARG A 220 12.43 -12.58 3.79
N ASN A 221 13.31 -12.60 2.79
CA ASN A 221 12.92 -12.84 1.39
C ASN A 221 13.09 -14.30 0.93
N ALA A 222 13.59 -15.19 1.79
CA ALA A 222 13.84 -16.60 1.48
C ALA A 222 12.59 -17.46 1.68
#